data_AF-A0A832MFZ4-F1
#
_entry.id   AF-A0A832MFZ4-F1
#
_cell.length_a   1.000
_cell.length_b   1.000
_cell.length_c   1.000
_cell.angle_alpha   90.00
_cell.angle_beta   90.00
_cell.angle_gamma   90.00
#
_symmetry.space_group_name_H-M   'P 1'
#
loop_
_entity.id
_entity.type
_entity.pdbx_description
1 polymer ?
#
loop_
_entity_poly.entity_id
_entity_poly.type
_entity_poly.pdbx_seq_one_letter_code
_entity_poly.pdbx_strand_id
1 'polypeptide(L)'
;MVAKVQGQAAVENFELNEKTAEALREIVQKYRDKVKLPRPDNWKQMSDNDIWLVVTGQVAVVRGSEPADKMGEELRKRENWYKDLLRLAEEKYKEAIYKIFYEFNIQLRGKTIERCRKTKALCKNLAFLQSCGGPRAYIESIASIEDEQLRVERVIKDMAYIKNKGARDLLIELGLVQNAIAIDSRIKTLLNHLGENIPDKFLQSKKRFSALEKEMLEKVAKPCGITGAHLDRILYQNYDEIERELPSADAAKTNYCQKEKADIKGGENERA
;
A
#
# COMPACT_ATOMS: atom_id res chain seq x y z
N MET A 1 17.34 38.36 -11.38
CA MET A 1 17.53 36.99 -11.88
C MET A 1 17.65 36.06 -10.69
N VAL A 2 16.60 35.29 -10.38
CA VAL A 2 16.62 34.32 -9.28
C VAL A 2 17.33 33.07 -9.79
N ALA A 3 18.45 32.72 -9.18
CA ALA A 3 19.17 31.49 -9.47
C ALA A 3 18.23 30.29 -9.25
N LYS A 4 17.85 29.61 -10.34
CA LYS A 4 17.19 28.31 -10.26
C LYS A 4 18.20 27.33 -9.67
N VAL A 5 18.01 26.98 -8.41
CA VAL A 5 18.76 25.94 -7.71
C VAL A 5 18.69 24.66 -8.52
N GLN A 6 19.85 24.19 -9.02
CA GLN A 6 20.04 22.92 -9.74
C GLN A 6 19.92 21.72 -8.79
N GLY A 7 18.78 21.56 -8.12
CA GLY A 7 18.54 20.52 -7.11
C GLY A 7 17.60 19.38 -7.54
N GLN A 8 17.16 19.34 -8.81
CA GLN A 8 16.10 18.40 -9.23
C GLN A 8 16.60 17.10 -9.90
N ALA A 9 17.86 17.00 -10.31
CA ALA A 9 18.37 15.82 -11.03
C ALA A 9 18.79 14.64 -10.14
N ALA A 10 19.14 14.88 -8.87
CA ALA A 10 19.67 13.83 -7.98
C ALA A 10 18.62 12.95 -7.29
N VAL A 11 17.32 13.21 -7.48
CA VAL A 11 16.23 12.56 -6.70
C VAL A 11 15.48 11.50 -7.53
N GLU A 12 16.12 10.98 -8.56
CA GLU A 12 15.54 9.98 -9.47
C GLU A 12 15.95 8.54 -9.15
N ASN A 13 17.13 8.36 -8.53
CA ASN A 13 17.62 7.05 -8.11
C ASN A 13 17.56 7.00 -6.58
N PHE A 14 16.61 6.23 -6.05
CA PHE A 14 16.60 5.87 -4.64
C PHE A 14 17.43 4.60 -4.48
N GLU A 15 18.31 4.58 -3.49
CA GLU A 15 19.11 3.42 -3.13
C GLU A 15 18.87 3.11 -1.65
N LEU A 16 18.49 1.87 -1.35
CA LEU A 16 18.28 1.43 0.02
C LEU A 16 19.64 1.19 0.70
N ASN A 17 19.85 1.79 1.87
CA ASN A 17 21.08 1.61 2.63
C ASN A 17 21.26 0.13 3.03
N GLU A 18 22.47 -0.40 2.92
CA GLU A 18 22.73 -1.81 3.23
C GLU A 18 22.41 -2.17 4.69
N LYS A 19 22.65 -1.26 5.65
CA LYS A 19 22.27 -1.47 7.05
C LYS A 19 20.76 -1.56 7.23
N THR A 20 20.00 -0.72 6.52
CA THR A 20 18.53 -0.79 6.49
C THR A 20 18.09 -2.13 5.90
N ALA A 21 18.69 -2.55 4.78
CA ALA A 21 18.38 -3.82 4.14
C ALA A 21 18.67 -5.01 5.05
N GLU A 22 19.80 -5.01 5.76
CA GLU A 22 20.18 -6.03 6.74
C GLU A 22 19.16 -6.12 7.89
N ALA A 23 18.80 -4.99 8.50
CA ALA A 23 17.79 -4.96 9.55
C ALA A 23 16.41 -5.46 9.06
N LEU A 24 16.02 -5.12 7.83
CA LEU A 24 14.79 -5.64 7.23
C LEU A 24 14.86 -7.16 7.01
N ARG A 25 16.02 -7.70 6.61
CA ARG A 25 16.20 -9.15 6.47
C ARG A 25 16.09 -9.86 7.82
N GLU A 26 16.62 -9.29 8.90
CA GLU A 26 16.43 -9.81 10.26
C GLU A 26 14.96 -9.81 10.69
N ILE A 27 14.24 -8.71 10.43
CA ILE A 27 12.78 -8.63 10.63
C ILE A 27 12.09 -9.75 9.85
N VAL A 28 12.42 -9.94 8.57
CA VAL A 28 11.85 -11.02 7.75
C VAL A 28 12.06 -12.38 8.41
N GLN A 29 13.28 -12.72 8.84
CA GLN A 29 13.54 -14.02 9.47
C GLN A 29 12.73 -14.22 10.76
N LYS A 30 12.53 -13.15 11.54
CA LYS A 30 11.77 -13.22 12.79
C LYS A 30 10.27 -13.40 12.59
N TYR A 31 9.70 -12.78 11.55
CA TYR A 31 8.25 -12.65 11.39
C TYR A 31 7.65 -13.46 10.22
N ARG A 32 8.48 -14.08 9.37
CA ARG A 32 8.03 -14.81 8.17
C ARG A 32 6.96 -15.87 8.41
N ASP A 33 6.96 -16.52 9.57
CA ASP A 33 6.03 -17.61 9.91
C ASP A 33 4.79 -17.12 10.67
N LYS A 34 4.73 -15.83 11.03
CA LYS A 34 3.60 -15.22 11.74
C LYS A 34 2.54 -14.63 10.80
N VAL A 35 2.78 -14.63 9.48
CA VAL A 35 1.91 -13.94 8.53
C VAL A 35 1.02 -14.86 7.72
N LYS A 36 -0.17 -14.35 7.43
CA LYS A 36 -1.10 -14.99 6.49
C LYS A 36 -0.93 -14.36 5.11
N LEU A 37 -0.61 -15.19 4.13
CA LEU A 37 -0.54 -14.80 2.72
C LEU A 37 -1.84 -15.15 2.00
N PRO A 38 -2.36 -14.25 1.14
CA PRO A 38 -3.34 -14.64 0.14
C PRO A 38 -2.78 -15.76 -0.74
N ARG A 39 -3.64 -16.72 -1.09
CA ARG A 39 -3.25 -17.80 -2.01
C ARG A 39 -3.02 -17.22 -3.42
N PRO A 40 -2.06 -17.74 -4.20
CA PRO A 40 -2.02 -17.46 -5.63
C PRO A 40 -3.39 -17.77 -6.26
N ASP A 41 -3.83 -16.90 -7.17
CA ASP A 41 -5.15 -17.01 -7.81
C ASP A 41 -6.35 -17.07 -6.85
N ASN A 42 -6.24 -16.45 -5.66
CA ASN A 42 -7.32 -16.39 -4.67
C ASN A 42 -8.67 -15.99 -5.30
N TRP A 43 -8.63 -15.06 -6.26
CA TRP A 43 -9.80 -14.57 -7.00
C TRP A 43 -10.62 -15.68 -7.71
N LYS A 44 -10.03 -16.82 -8.09
CA LYS A 44 -10.76 -17.90 -8.78
C LYS A 44 -11.88 -18.49 -7.92
N GLN A 45 -11.70 -18.46 -6.60
CA GLN A 45 -12.67 -18.95 -5.62
C GLN A 45 -13.66 -17.86 -5.16
N MET A 46 -13.46 -16.63 -5.60
CA MET A 46 -14.28 -15.48 -5.22
C MET A 46 -15.45 -15.28 -6.18
N SER A 47 -16.60 -14.93 -5.63
CA SER A 47 -17.75 -14.45 -6.40
C SER A 47 -17.55 -13.00 -6.87
N ASP A 48 -18.41 -12.52 -7.77
CA ASP A 48 -18.46 -11.09 -8.12
C ASP A 48 -18.65 -10.21 -6.88
N ASN A 49 -19.48 -10.65 -5.94
CA ASN A 49 -19.71 -9.92 -4.71
C ASN A 49 -18.43 -9.83 -3.88
N ASP A 50 -17.70 -10.93 -3.69
CA ASP A 50 -16.46 -10.94 -2.91
C ASP A 50 -15.41 -10.01 -3.51
N ILE A 51 -15.23 -10.04 -4.83
CA ILE A 51 -14.28 -9.15 -5.53
C ILE A 51 -14.73 -7.69 -5.39
N TRP A 52 -16.04 -7.42 -5.53
CA TRP A 52 -16.61 -6.10 -5.33
C TRP A 52 -16.36 -5.56 -3.91
N LEU A 53 -16.45 -6.42 -2.89
CA LEU A 53 -16.15 -6.05 -1.50
C LEU A 53 -14.68 -5.68 -1.32
N VAL A 54 -13.74 -6.41 -1.94
CA VAL A 54 -12.31 -6.05 -1.89
C VAL A 54 -12.07 -4.71 -2.58
N VAL A 55 -12.63 -4.48 -3.77
CA VAL A 55 -12.56 -3.18 -4.48
C VAL A 55 -13.13 -2.06 -3.62
N THR A 56 -14.25 -2.30 -2.96
CA THR A 56 -14.92 -1.34 -2.06
C THR A 56 -14.02 -0.99 -0.87
N GLY A 57 -13.39 -2.00 -0.25
CA GLY A 57 -12.42 -1.83 0.83
C GLY A 57 -11.27 -0.92 0.41
N GLN A 58 -10.71 -1.11 -0.78
CA GLN A 58 -9.60 -0.29 -1.28
C GLN A 58 -9.95 1.20 -1.46
N VAL A 59 -11.19 1.50 -1.86
CA VAL A 59 -11.67 2.90 -1.91
C VAL A 59 -11.93 3.45 -0.49
N ALA A 60 -12.36 2.61 0.44
CA ALA A 60 -12.65 2.98 1.82
C ALA A 60 -11.39 3.28 2.67
N VAL A 61 -10.32 2.49 2.55
CA VAL A 61 -9.11 2.52 3.41
C VAL A 61 -8.29 3.81 3.29
N VAL A 62 -8.59 4.71 2.35
CA VAL A 62 -7.87 5.99 2.23
C VAL A 62 -8.06 6.83 3.50
N ARG A 63 -7.02 6.84 4.36
CA ARG A 63 -6.85 7.53 5.67
C ARG A 63 -7.22 6.74 6.94
N GLY A 64 -7.36 5.42 6.86
CA GLY A 64 -7.51 4.56 8.05
C GLY A 64 -8.10 3.20 7.68
N SER A 65 -7.58 2.13 8.29
CA SER A 65 -8.05 0.76 8.05
C SER A 65 -9.26 0.40 8.91
N GLU A 66 -9.27 0.76 10.19
CA GLU A 66 -10.31 0.31 11.13
C GLU A 66 -11.76 0.55 10.66
N PRO A 67 -12.15 1.75 10.17
CA PRO A 67 -13.51 1.94 9.67
C PRO A 67 -13.83 1.10 8.43
N ALA A 68 -12.83 0.86 7.58
CA ALA A 68 -12.98 0.04 6.39
C ALA A 68 -13.06 -1.46 6.73
N ASP A 69 -12.34 -1.91 7.76
CA ASP A 69 -12.37 -3.28 8.25
C ASP A 69 -13.77 -3.61 8.81
N LYS A 70 -14.29 -2.74 9.70
CA LYS A 70 -15.66 -2.84 10.24
C LYS A 70 -16.72 -2.85 9.13
N MET A 71 -16.56 -1.97 8.13
CA MET A 71 -17.45 -1.96 6.96
C MET A 71 -17.36 -3.26 6.18
N GLY A 72 -16.15 -3.78 5.93
CA GLY A 72 -15.93 -5.03 5.20
C GLY A 72 -16.59 -6.22 5.90
N GLU A 73 -16.47 -6.32 7.22
CA GLU A 73 -17.15 -7.35 8.03
C GLU A 73 -18.67 -7.28 7.90
N GLU A 74 -19.25 -6.08 7.95
CA GLU A 74 -20.70 -5.92 7.79
C GLU A 74 -21.16 -6.22 6.36
N LEU A 75 -20.41 -5.76 5.36
CA LEU A 75 -20.77 -5.99 3.96
C LEU A 75 -20.63 -7.46 3.55
N ARG A 76 -19.73 -8.23 4.18
CA ARG A 76 -19.65 -9.69 3.97
C ARG A 76 -20.92 -10.43 4.39
N LYS A 77 -21.71 -9.87 5.31
CA LYS A 77 -23.03 -10.42 5.67
C LYS A 77 -24.07 -10.20 4.57
N ARG A 78 -23.76 -9.38 3.55
CA ARG A 78 -24.62 -9.09 2.40
C ARG A 78 -24.15 -9.92 1.21
N GLU A 79 -24.67 -11.15 1.11
CA GLU A 79 -24.25 -12.14 0.12
C GLU A 79 -24.36 -11.66 -1.34
N ASN A 80 -25.24 -10.70 -1.64
CA ASN A 80 -25.53 -10.25 -3.01
C ASN A 80 -25.45 -8.73 -3.21
N TRP A 81 -24.72 -8.00 -2.37
CA TRP A 81 -24.71 -6.54 -2.41
C TRP A 81 -24.35 -5.97 -3.78
N TYR A 82 -23.38 -6.55 -4.50
CA TYR A 82 -23.06 -6.14 -5.87
C TYR A 82 -24.28 -6.23 -6.80
N LYS A 83 -24.95 -7.39 -6.84
CA LYS A 83 -26.14 -7.61 -7.69
C LYS A 83 -27.31 -6.72 -7.26
N ASP A 84 -27.48 -6.49 -5.97
CA ASP A 84 -28.53 -5.62 -5.45
C ASP A 84 -28.33 -4.19 -5.90
N LEU A 85 -27.10 -3.67 -5.90
CA LEU A 85 -26.79 -2.35 -6.43
C LEU A 85 -27.13 -2.24 -7.93
N LEU A 86 -26.84 -3.28 -8.72
CA LEU A 86 -27.14 -3.29 -10.16
C LEU A 86 -28.64 -3.29 -10.49
N ARG A 87 -29.50 -3.70 -9.55
CA ARG A 87 -30.96 -3.69 -9.73
C ARG A 87 -31.59 -2.33 -9.40
N LEU A 88 -30.83 -1.45 -8.74
CA LEU A 88 -31.29 -0.12 -8.37
C LEU A 88 -31.07 0.87 -9.52
N ALA A 89 -31.94 1.89 -9.60
CA ALA A 89 -31.65 3.08 -10.41
C ALA A 89 -30.36 3.78 -9.92
N GLU A 90 -29.72 4.55 -10.79
CA GLU A 90 -28.41 5.16 -10.52
C GLU A 90 -28.39 6.00 -9.24
N GLU A 91 -29.40 6.82 -9.06
CA GLU A 91 -29.60 7.68 -7.89
C GLU A 91 -29.70 6.83 -6.62
N LYS A 92 -30.35 5.66 -6.70
CA LYS A 92 -30.61 4.78 -5.57
C LYS A 92 -29.39 3.96 -5.17
N TYR A 93 -28.61 3.42 -6.11
CA TYR A 93 -27.35 2.77 -5.70
C TYR A 93 -26.35 3.78 -5.15
N LYS A 94 -26.35 5.02 -5.67
CA LYS A 94 -25.48 6.09 -5.16
C LYS A 94 -25.84 6.42 -3.71
N GLU A 95 -27.14 6.54 -3.40
CA GLU A 95 -27.65 6.73 -2.03
C GLU A 95 -27.22 5.56 -1.13
N ALA A 96 -27.38 4.31 -1.60
CA ALA A 96 -26.99 3.12 -0.83
C ALA A 96 -25.49 3.09 -0.51
N ILE A 97 -24.62 3.37 -1.49
CA ILE A 97 -23.16 3.45 -1.30
C ILE A 97 -22.80 4.57 -0.32
N TYR A 98 -23.41 5.75 -0.46
CA TYR A 98 -23.16 6.87 0.44
C TYR A 98 -23.57 6.55 1.87
N LYS A 99 -24.75 5.95 2.06
CA LYS A 99 -25.27 5.58 3.37
C LYS A 99 -24.31 4.64 4.10
N ILE A 100 -23.79 3.61 3.43
CA ILE A 100 -22.80 2.69 3.99
C ILE A 100 -21.55 3.45 4.44
N PHE A 101 -20.97 4.31 3.58
CA PHE A 101 -19.79 5.07 3.99
C PHE A 101 -20.05 6.04 5.15
N TYR A 102 -21.26 6.59 5.22
CA TYR A 102 -21.67 7.45 6.33
C TYR A 102 -21.81 6.65 7.64
N GLU A 103 -22.50 5.50 7.60
CA GLU A 103 -22.69 4.59 8.74
C GLU A 103 -21.35 4.17 9.36
N PHE A 104 -20.33 3.91 8.53
CA PHE A 104 -19.00 3.50 8.99
C PHE A 104 -18.02 4.67 9.18
N ASN A 105 -18.47 5.92 9.18
CA ASN A 105 -17.60 7.10 9.37
C ASN A 105 -16.39 7.15 8.40
N ILE A 106 -16.54 6.61 7.18
CA ILE A 106 -15.47 6.59 6.19
C ILE A 106 -15.30 8.02 5.66
N GLN A 107 -14.35 8.76 6.26
CA GLN A 107 -14.12 10.21 6.10
C GLN A 107 -14.62 10.79 4.77
N LEU A 108 -15.85 11.31 4.81
CA LEU A 108 -16.49 11.96 3.68
C LEU A 108 -15.99 13.42 3.66
N ARG A 109 -15.03 13.74 2.80
CA ARG A 109 -14.73 15.15 2.47
C ARG A 109 -15.91 15.72 1.66
N GLY A 110 -17.02 15.99 2.36
CA GLY A 110 -18.30 16.42 1.81
C GLY A 110 -19.47 15.84 2.62
N LYS A 111 -20.21 16.70 3.31
CA LYS A 111 -21.43 16.32 4.07
C LYS A 111 -22.61 15.90 3.19
N THR A 112 -22.44 15.91 1.86
CA THR A 112 -23.48 15.56 0.90
C THR A 112 -22.97 14.52 -0.07
N ILE A 113 -23.91 13.73 -0.60
CA ILE A 113 -23.67 12.66 -1.57
C ILE A 113 -23.00 13.16 -2.85
N GLU A 114 -23.32 14.38 -3.30
CA GLU A 114 -22.73 15.03 -4.48
C GLU A 114 -21.29 15.50 -4.26
N ARG A 115 -20.87 15.67 -3.01
CA ARG A 115 -19.50 16.11 -2.69
C ARG A 115 -18.61 14.95 -2.27
N CYS A 116 -19.18 13.78 -1.95
CA CYS A 116 -18.40 12.61 -1.57
C CYS A 116 -17.61 12.02 -2.74
N ARG A 117 -16.28 12.23 -2.73
CA ARG A 117 -15.37 11.71 -3.76
C ARG A 117 -15.31 10.18 -3.78
N LYS A 118 -15.41 9.52 -2.62
CA LYS A 118 -15.34 8.05 -2.51
C LYS A 118 -16.61 7.40 -3.07
N THR A 119 -17.79 7.94 -2.75
CA THR A 119 -19.07 7.49 -3.35
C THR A 119 -19.02 7.65 -4.86
N LYS A 120 -18.63 8.83 -5.38
CA LYS A 120 -18.47 9.04 -6.83
C LYS A 120 -17.53 8.02 -7.48
N ALA A 121 -16.41 7.72 -6.81
CA ALA A 121 -15.46 6.73 -7.30
C ALA A 121 -16.06 5.33 -7.35
N LEU A 122 -16.77 4.89 -6.31
CA LEU A 122 -17.44 3.59 -6.33
C LEU A 122 -18.57 3.52 -7.34
N CYS A 123 -19.36 4.57 -7.53
CA CYS A 123 -20.35 4.61 -8.60
C CYS A 123 -19.70 4.43 -9.98
N LYS A 124 -18.58 5.13 -10.23
CA LYS A 124 -17.81 4.97 -11.46
C LYS A 124 -17.24 3.56 -11.61
N ASN A 125 -16.70 2.98 -10.54
CA ASN A 125 -16.16 1.62 -10.55
C ASN A 125 -17.26 0.58 -10.75
N LEU A 126 -18.45 0.76 -10.15
CA LEU A 126 -19.60 -0.12 -10.32
C LEU A 126 -20.02 -0.18 -11.80
N ALA A 127 -20.22 0.99 -12.41
CA ALA A 127 -20.58 1.11 -13.82
C ALA A 127 -19.50 0.53 -14.76
N PHE A 128 -18.22 0.77 -14.46
CA PHE A 128 -17.10 0.20 -15.20
C PHE A 128 -17.05 -1.33 -15.10
N LEU A 129 -17.16 -1.89 -13.89
CA LEU A 129 -17.14 -3.35 -13.72
C LEU A 129 -18.36 -4.00 -14.37
N GLN A 130 -19.53 -3.36 -14.32
CA GLN A 130 -20.72 -3.81 -15.05
C GLN A 130 -20.46 -3.86 -16.56
N SER A 131 -19.81 -2.84 -17.14
CA SER A 131 -19.51 -2.82 -18.58
C SER A 131 -18.47 -3.86 -18.99
N CYS A 132 -17.63 -4.34 -18.06
CA CYS A 132 -16.74 -5.48 -18.27
C CYS A 132 -17.44 -6.85 -18.16
N GLY A 133 -18.75 -6.91 -17.87
CA GLY A 133 -19.47 -8.15 -17.61
C GLY A 133 -19.39 -8.62 -16.15
N GLY A 134 -18.87 -7.79 -15.24
CA GLY A 134 -18.80 -8.05 -13.80
C GLY A 134 -17.37 -7.98 -13.23
N PRO A 135 -17.23 -7.92 -11.89
CA PRO A 135 -15.96 -7.92 -11.19
C PRO A 135 -15.05 -9.09 -11.58
N ARG A 136 -15.59 -10.31 -11.66
CA ARG A 136 -14.82 -11.51 -12.00
C ARG A 136 -14.30 -11.45 -13.44
N ALA A 137 -15.13 -11.04 -14.39
CA ALA A 137 -14.73 -10.91 -15.80
C ALA A 137 -13.61 -9.86 -15.97
N TYR A 138 -13.71 -8.73 -15.27
CA TYR A 138 -12.62 -7.76 -15.22
C TYR A 138 -11.34 -8.36 -14.64
N ILE A 139 -11.41 -9.04 -13.49
CA ILE A 139 -10.24 -9.66 -12.87
C ILE A 139 -9.60 -10.75 -13.75
N GLU A 140 -10.40 -11.57 -14.42
CA GLU A 140 -9.91 -12.56 -15.38
C GLU A 140 -9.13 -11.89 -16.53
N SER A 141 -9.61 -10.75 -17.03
CA SER A 141 -8.87 -9.97 -18.02
C SER A 141 -7.54 -9.42 -17.48
N ILE A 142 -7.46 -9.05 -16.19
CA ILE A 142 -6.20 -8.65 -15.55
C ILE A 142 -5.26 -9.85 -15.41
N ALA A 143 -5.79 -11.00 -15.02
CA ALA A 143 -5.01 -12.24 -14.87
C ALA A 143 -4.35 -12.69 -16.19
N SER A 144 -4.97 -12.40 -17.33
CA SER A 144 -4.40 -12.72 -18.65
C SER A 144 -3.18 -11.87 -19.06
N ILE A 145 -2.89 -10.78 -18.35
CA ILE A 145 -1.68 -9.98 -18.60
C ILE A 145 -0.50 -10.70 -17.95
N GLU A 146 0.54 -11.04 -18.70
CA GLU A 146 1.69 -11.79 -18.16
C GLU A 146 2.51 -10.98 -17.13
N ASP A 147 2.80 -9.73 -17.45
CA ASP A 147 3.62 -8.84 -16.61
C ASP A 147 2.82 -8.26 -15.42
N GLU A 148 3.28 -8.53 -14.20
CA GLU A 148 2.63 -8.08 -12.96
C GLU A 148 2.58 -6.56 -12.81
N GLN A 149 3.58 -5.83 -13.31
CA GLN A 149 3.61 -4.39 -13.25
C GLN A 149 2.60 -3.78 -14.24
N LEU A 150 2.39 -4.40 -15.42
CA LEU A 150 1.31 -4.04 -16.33
C LEU A 150 -0.08 -4.32 -15.73
N ARG A 151 -0.26 -5.39 -14.94
CA ARG A 151 -1.51 -5.63 -14.16
C ARG A 151 -1.79 -4.46 -13.23
N VAL A 152 -0.77 -4.02 -12.46
CA VAL A 152 -0.86 -2.88 -11.56
C VAL A 152 -1.24 -1.60 -12.30
N GLU A 153 -0.56 -1.31 -13.41
CA GLU A 153 -0.83 -0.11 -14.22
C GLU A 153 -2.24 -0.10 -14.80
N ARG A 154 -2.72 -1.26 -15.23
CA ARG A 154 -4.08 -1.42 -15.74
C ARG A 154 -5.11 -1.08 -14.66
N VAL A 155 -4.96 -1.62 -13.45
CA VAL A 155 -5.85 -1.30 -12.31
C VAL A 155 -5.84 0.19 -11.98
N ILE A 156 -4.66 0.85 -11.96
CA ILE A 156 -4.55 2.29 -11.67
C ILE A 156 -5.28 3.13 -12.73
N LYS A 157 -5.21 2.71 -13.99
CA LYS A 157 -5.85 3.41 -15.12
C LYS A 157 -7.37 3.27 -15.07
N ASP A 158 -7.84 2.05 -14.83
CA ASP A 158 -9.25 1.70 -14.99
C ASP A 158 -10.08 2.05 -13.73
N MET A 159 -9.52 1.84 -12.53
CA MET A 159 -10.25 1.97 -11.28
C MET A 159 -10.12 3.36 -10.66
N ALA A 160 -11.25 4.05 -10.51
CA ALA A 160 -11.30 5.36 -9.87
C ALA A 160 -10.89 5.27 -8.39
N TYR A 161 -10.09 6.27 -7.96
CA TYR A 161 -9.60 6.43 -6.58
C TYR A 161 -8.59 5.38 -6.09
N ILE A 162 -8.40 4.29 -6.82
CA ILE A 162 -7.34 3.32 -6.57
C ILE A 162 -6.04 3.85 -7.20
N LYS A 163 -5.01 4.03 -6.37
CA LYS A 163 -3.70 4.56 -6.77
C LYS A 163 -2.63 3.49 -6.64
N ASN A 164 -1.38 3.89 -6.83
CA ASN A 164 -0.22 3.00 -6.88
C ASN A 164 -0.16 1.98 -5.73
N LYS A 165 -0.31 2.43 -4.47
CA LYS A 165 -0.43 1.56 -3.29
C LYS A 165 -1.68 0.65 -3.36
N GLY A 166 -2.87 1.24 -3.50
CA GLY A 166 -4.12 0.50 -3.44
C GLY A 166 -4.29 -0.53 -4.57
N ALA A 167 -3.68 -0.30 -5.74
CA ALA A 167 -3.66 -1.26 -6.83
C ALA A 167 -2.81 -2.49 -6.48
N ARG A 168 -1.64 -2.30 -5.85
CA ARG A 168 -0.82 -3.42 -5.38
C ARG A 168 -1.51 -4.19 -4.27
N ASP A 169 -2.05 -3.49 -3.27
CA ASP A 169 -2.77 -4.13 -2.16
C ASP A 169 -3.98 -4.93 -2.68
N LEU A 170 -4.76 -4.35 -3.62
CA LEU A 170 -5.84 -5.07 -4.32
C LEU A 170 -5.35 -6.34 -5.00
N LEU A 171 -4.30 -6.25 -5.81
CA LEU A 171 -3.81 -7.38 -6.60
C LEU A 171 -3.12 -8.45 -5.75
N ILE A 172 -2.45 -8.05 -4.66
CA ILE A 172 -1.89 -8.97 -3.66
C ILE A 172 -3.02 -9.74 -2.97
N GLU A 173 -4.08 -9.05 -2.52
CA GLU A 173 -5.24 -9.68 -1.87
C GLU A 173 -5.97 -10.68 -2.79
N LEU A 174 -6.06 -10.34 -4.08
CA LEU A 174 -6.66 -11.21 -5.11
C LEU A 174 -5.73 -12.35 -5.57
N GLY A 175 -4.48 -12.36 -5.12
CA GLY A 175 -3.49 -13.38 -5.50
C GLY A 175 -2.99 -13.24 -6.95
N LEU A 176 -3.09 -12.05 -7.54
CA LEU A 176 -2.73 -11.74 -8.93
C LEU A 176 -1.32 -11.16 -9.08
N VAL A 177 -0.70 -10.72 -8.00
CA VAL A 177 0.66 -10.20 -8.00
C VAL A 177 1.41 -10.74 -6.80
N GLN A 178 2.60 -11.28 -7.03
CA GLN A 178 3.48 -11.80 -5.98
C GLN A 178 4.72 -10.92 -5.80
N ASN A 179 5.23 -10.28 -6.85
CA ASN A 179 6.47 -9.50 -6.82
C ASN A 179 6.21 -7.99 -6.74
N ALA A 180 5.32 -7.57 -5.84
CA ALA A 180 5.06 -6.16 -5.55
C ALA A 180 4.86 -5.91 -4.06
N ILE A 181 5.07 -4.68 -3.63
CA ILE A 181 4.95 -4.23 -2.23
C ILE A 181 4.03 -3.00 -2.19
N ALA A 182 2.99 -3.04 -1.35
CA ALA A 182 2.04 -1.94 -1.20
C ALA A 182 2.54 -0.90 -0.19
N ILE A 183 3.69 -0.27 -0.51
CA ILE A 183 4.40 0.67 0.38
C ILE A 183 3.47 1.81 0.84
N ASP A 184 3.19 1.86 2.14
CA ASP A 184 2.37 2.88 2.75
C ASP A 184 3.15 3.75 3.75
N SER A 185 2.45 4.65 4.44
CA SER A 185 3.08 5.55 5.40
C SER A 185 3.74 4.82 6.58
N ARG A 186 3.25 3.65 6.99
CA ARG A 186 3.85 2.86 8.06
C ARG A 186 5.16 2.26 7.62
N ILE A 187 5.20 1.65 6.43
CA ILE A 187 6.46 1.16 5.85
C ILE A 187 7.45 2.33 5.69
N LYS A 188 6.98 3.51 5.24
CA LYS A 188 7.81 4.73 5.22
C LYS A 188 8.38 5.09 6.59
N THR A 189 7.55 5.08 7.64
CA THR A 189 7.96 5.37 9.02
C THR A 189 9.01 4.38 9.50
N LEU A 190 8.79 3.08 9.26
CA LEU A 190 9.72 2.02 9.62
C LEU A 190 11.07 2.19 8.93
N LEU A 191 11.09 2.46 7.62
CA LEU A 191 12.32 2.75 6.88
C LEU A 191 13.04 3.98 7.47
N ASN A 192 12.30 5.02 7.83
CA ASN A 192 12.88 6.20 8.46
C ASN A 192 13.48 5.92 9.85
N HIS A 193 12.87 5.04 10.65
CA HIS A 193 13.45 4.58 11.92
C HIS A 193 14.73 3.77 11.72
N LEU A 194 14.84 3.05 10.61
CA LEU A 194 16.04 2.31 10.23
C LEU A 194 17.15 3.19 9.62
N GLY A 195 16.93 4.49 9.51
CA GLY A 195 17.94 5.46 9.06
C GLY A 195 17.75 5.99 7.64
N GLU A 196 16.69 5.56 6.93
CA GLU A 196 16.34 6.19 5.66
C GLU A 196 15.79 7.61 5.89
N ASN A 197 16.02 8.52 4.94
CA ASN A 197 15.51 9.89 5.02
C ASN A 197 14.45 10.14 3.94
N ILE A 198 13.35 9.38 3.99
CA ILE A 198 12.31 9.43 2.95
C ILE A 198 11.38 10.63 3.19
N PRO A 199 11.39 11.66 2.31
CA PRO A 199 10.64 12.89 2.53
C PRO A 199 9.13 12.69 2.41
N ASP A 200 8.38 13.62 2.99
CA ASP A 200 6.93 13.70 2.77
C ASP A 200 6.63 13.88 1.29
N LYS A 201 5.61 13.17 0.80
CA LYS A 201 5.23 13.06 -0.61
C LYS A 201 6.17 12.23 -1.50
N PHE A 202 7.24 11.61 -0.99
CA PHE A 202 8.08 10.71 -1.78
C PHE A 202 7.25 9.63 -2.51
N LEU A 203 6.36 8.97 -1.78
CA LEU A 203 5.47 7.92 -2.29
C LEU A 203 4.36 8.42 -3.24
N GLN A 204 4.22 9.74 -3.46
CA GLN A 204 3.27 10.28 -4.44
C GLN A 204 3.85 10.25 -5.86
N SER A 205 5.17 10.14 -6.02
CA SER A 205 5.82 10.00 -7.32
C SER A 205 5.87 8.53 -7.73
N LYS A 206 5.26 8.19 -8.88
CA LYS A 206 5.30 6.83 -9.45
C LYS A 206 6.74 6.33 -9.58
N LYS A 207 7.64 7.15 -10.11
CA LYS A 207 9.05 6.79 -10.34
C LYS A 207 9.78 6.48 -9.03
N ARG A 208 9.62 7.33 -8.02
CA ARG A 208 10.28 7.14 -6.71
C ARG A 208 9.71 5.95 -5.94
N PHE A 209 8.39 5.75 -6.02
CA PHE A 209 7.75 4.56 -5.46
C PHE A 209 8.35 3.29 -6.08
N SER A 210 8.40 3.23 -7.42
CA SER A 210 8.95 2.06 -8.13
C SER A 210 10.43 1.84 -7.84
N ALA A 211 11.23 2.90 -7.69
CA ALA A 211 12.63 2.77 -7.30
C ALA A 211 12.79 2.16 -5.89
N LEU A 212 12.05 2.66 -4.89
CA LEU A 212 12.08 2.10 -3.55
C LEU A 212 11.57 0.65 -3.51
N GLU A 213 10.48 0.35 -4.21
CA GLU A 213 9.96 -1.01 -4.32
C GLU A 213 11.00 -1.96 -4.92
N LYS A 214 11.65 -1.55 -6.02
CA LYS A 214 12.70 -2.34 -6.65
C LYS A 214 13.84 -2.64 -5.67
N GLU A 215 14.34 -1.64 -4.96
CA GLU A 215 15.40 -1.82 -3.97
C GLU A 215 14.99 -2.79 -2.85
N MET A 216 13.76 -2.68 -2.34
CA MET A 216 13.25 -3.60 -1.32
C MET A 216 13.11 -5.04 -1.86
N LEU A 217 12.66 -5.22 -3.10
CA LEU A 217 12.58 -6.52 -3.74
C LEU A 217 13.97 -7.15 -3.93
N GLU A 218 14.94 -6.38 -4.44
CA GLU A 218 16.27 -6.85 -4.80
C GLU A 218 17.17 -7.08 -3.59
N LYS A 219 17.15 -6.18 -2.59
CA LYS A 219 18.04 -6.23 -1.42
C LYS A 219 17.46 -6.93 -0.20
N VAL A 220 16.13 -7.13 -0.14
CA VAL A 220 15.47 -7.75 1.02
C VAL A 220 14.72 -9.02 0.62
N ALA A 221 13.67 -8.90 -0.21
CA ALA A 221 12.78 -10.02 -0.49
C ALA A 221 13.52 -11.19 -1.16
N LYS A 222 14.25 -10.92 -2.25
CA LYS A 222 14.99 -11.93 -3.00
C LYS A 222 16.08 -12.63 -2.16
N PRO A 223 16.96 -11.94 -1.42
CA PRO A 223 17.92 -12.60 -0.53
C PRO A 223 17.30 -13.45 0.57
N CYS A 224 16.10 -13.10 1.04
CA CYS A 224 15.37 -13.89 2.04
C CYS A 224 14.56 -15.05 1.43
N GLY A 225 14.54 -15.20 0.10
CA GLY A 225 13.77 -16.23 -0.58
C GLY A 225 12.26 -16.06 -0.43
N ILE A 226 11.76 -14.82 -0.31
CA ILE A 226 10.34 -14.50 -0.18
C ILE A 226 9.88 -13.59 -1.33
N THR A 227 8.57 -13.54 -1.57
CA THR A 227 7.98 -12.66 -2.58
C THR A 227 7.81 -11.24 -2.04
N GLY A 228 7.58 -10.27 -2.93
CA GLY A 228 7.23 -8.89 -2.52
C GLY A 228 5.95 -8.84 -1.68
N ALA A 229 4.94 -9.61 -2.08
CA ALA A 229 3.68 -9.74 -1.36
C ALA A 229 3.89 -10.29 0.06
N HIS A 230 4.82 -11.24 0.21
CA HIS A 230 5.16 -11.78 1.53
C HIS A 230 5.85 -10.73 2.40
N LEU A 231 6.82 -10.00 1.85
CA LEU A 231 7.48 -8.90 2.56
C LEU A 231 6.47 -7.83 2.99
N ASP A 232 5.54 -7.45 2.11
CA ASP A 232 4.45 -6.52 2.43
C ASP A 232 3.63 -6.98 3.63
N ARG A 233 3.18 -8.24 3.64
CA ARG A 233 2.41 -8.79 4.76
C ARG A 233 3.21 -8.87 6.05
N ILE A 234 4.50 -9.20 5.99
CA ILE A 234 5.40 -9.19 7.16
C ILE A 234 5.42 -7.80 7.80
N LEU A 235 5.72 -6.77 7.01
CA LEU A 235 5.84 -5.41 7.52
C LEU A 235 4.50 -4.83 7.98
N TYR A 236 3.41 -5.15 7.28
CA TYR A 236 2.07 -4.65 7.63
C TYR A 236 1.50 -5.32 8.88
N GLN A 237 1.43 -6.65 8.91
CA GLN A 237 0.70 -7.41 9.95
C GLN A 237 1.43 -7.36 11.30
N ASN A 238 2.73 -7.08 11.30
CA ASN A 238 3.55 -7.02 12.51
C ASN A 238 4.08 -5.61 12.80
N TYR A 239 3.52 -4.57 12.15
CA TYR A 239 4.03 -3.19 12.25
C TYR A 239 4.24 -2.73 13.70
N ASP A 240 3.24 -2.92 14.57
CA ASP A 240 3.31 -2.45 15.97
C ASP A 240 4.33 -3.24 16.82
N GLU A 241 4.58 -4.51 16.50
CA GLU A 241 5.62 -5.31 17.19
C GLU A 241 7.00 -4.86 16.72
N ILE A 242 7.19 -4.71 15.40
CA ILE A 242 8.45 -4.24 14.82
C ILE A 242 8.78 -2.84 15.32
N GLU A 243 7.84 -1.89 15.28
CA GLU A 243 8.06 -0.51 15.69
C GLU A 243 8.50 -0.39 17.16
N ARG A 244 7.99 -1.24 18.05
CA ARG A 244 8.38 -1.27 19.47
C ARG A 244 9.79 -1.82 19.70
N GLU A 245 10.28 -2.65 18.79
CA GLU A 245 11.61 -3.28 18.89
C GLU A 245 12.70 -2.39 18.28
N LEU A 246 12.34 -1.46 17.41
CA LEU A 246 13.28 -0.51 16.85
C LEU A 246 13.69 0.52 17.92
N PRO A 247 14.99 0.85 18.03
CA PRO A 247 15.44 1.90 18.94
C PRO A 247 14.72 3.20 18.59
N SER A 248 14.29 3.95 19.61
CA SER A 248 13.58 5.21 19.37
C SER A 248 14.42 6.13 18.48
N ALA A 249 13.78 6.84 17.56
CA ALA A 249 14.47 7.74 16.63
C ALA A 249 15.36 8.77 17.36
N ASP A 250 15.00 9.12 18.60
CA ASP A 250 15.78 10.01 19.46
C ASP A 250 17.03 9.34 20.07
N ALA A 251 16.94 8.05 20.41
CA ALA A 251 18.11 7.27 20.85
C ALA A 251 19.12 7.08 19.71
N ALA A 252 18.64 6.87 18.48
CA ALA A 252 19.50 6.71 17.30
C ALA A 252 20.27 8.01 16.97
N LYS A 253 19.62 9.17 17.04
CA LYS A 253 20.28 10.48 16.86
C LYS A 253 21.33 10.76 17.92
N THR A 254 21.05 10.39 19.17
CA THR A 254 21.96 10.61 20.30
C THR A 254 23.22 9.74 20.18
N ASN A 255 23.07 8.46 19.81
CA ASN A 255 24.20 7.55 19.62
C ASN A 255 25.07 7.92 18.43
N TYR A 256 24.49 8.41 17.32
CA TYR A 256 25.25 8.87 16.17
C TYR A 256 26.09 10.12 16.51
N CYS A 257 25.49 11.08 17.21
CA CYS A 257 26.17 12.32 17.61
C CYS A 257 27.27 12.08 18.66
N GLN A 258 27.14 11.04 19.49
CA GLN A 258 28.20 10.64 20.44
C GLN A 258 29.34 9.90 19.76
N LYS A 259 29.07 9.09 18.73
CA LYS A 259 30.10 8.33 18.00
C LYS A 259 30.99 9.23 17.16
N GLU A 260 30.44 10.22 16.44
CA GLU A 260 31.24 11.23 15.72
C GLU A 260 32.14 12.06 16.66
N LYS A 261 31.66 12.39 17.87
CA LYS A 261 32.48 13.09 18.86
C LYS A 261 33.61 12.24 19.44
N ALA A 262 33.45 10.91 19.48
CA ALA A 262 34.51 9.99 19.91
C ALA A 262 35.59 9.84 18.83
N ASP A 263 35.19 9.73 17.57
CA ASP A 263 36.13 9.58 16.45
C ASP A 263 36.93 10.86 16.18
N ILE A 264 36.34 12.05 16.39
CA ILE A 264 37.06 13.33 16.28
C ILE A 264 38.09 13.50 17.42
N LYS A 265 37.78 13.03 18.65
CA LYS A 265 38.72 13.12 19.79
C LYS A 265 39.84 12.08 19.74
N GLY A 266 39.66 10.97 19.03
CA GLY A 266 40.70 9.96 18.83
C GLY A 266 41.83 10.42 17.89
N GLY A 267 41.51 11.25 16.89
CA GLY A 267 42.48 11.71 15.88
C GLY A 267 43.45 12.81 16.34
N GLU A 268 43.20 13.47 17.47
CA GLU A 268 44.08 14.54 17.99
C GLU A 268 45.25 14.00 18.83
N ASN A 269 45.19 12.74 19.29
CA ASN A 269 46.26 12.13 20.10
C ASN A 269 47.32 11.35 19.30
N GLU A 270 47.16 11.20 17.98
CA GLU A 270 48.15 10.53 17.11
C GLU A 270 49.03 11.50 16.32
N ARG A 271 48.98 12.81 16.62
CA ARG A 271 49.83 13.85 16.01
C ARG A 271 50.77 14.55 16.98
N ALA A 272 50.99 13.97 18.16
CA ALA A 272 51.99 14.41 19.13
C ALA A 272 53.19 13.44 19.14
#